data_AF-A0A0D5YQ98-F1
#
_entry.id   AF-A0A0D5YQ98-F1
#
_cell.length_a   1.000
_cell.length_b   1.000
_cell.length_c   1.000
_cell.angle_alpha   90.00
_cell.angle_beta   90.00
_cell.angle_gamma   90.00
#
_symmetry.space_group_name_H-M   'P 1'
#
loop_
_entity.id
_entity.type
_entity.pdbx_description
1 polymer ?
#
loop_
_entity_poly.entity_id
_entity_poly.type
_entity_poly.pdbx_seq_one_letter_code
_entity_poly.pdbx_strand_id
1 'polypeptide(L)'
;MKNIKRYLAIAIGVLMMACSADDKIIDQVFDTVERGLILRTVNTISSSFNIFDTSSEWGVTLEVQDKENGNLLQEVRVFVSFVDNTTAGGDLSTGENLIVTLTPADFTTGPFGLPRGDLTISYAEALAATGIDFDDVEGGDQFSFRLEAQLTDGRVFTNNAAGTVASGSFFSSPFAYVSTVVCPPTVPTPGVWTINFQDSFGDGWNDAALVVTIDGEATSYTLDNGASGTTTFTVPDGAQEISIVFTSGAFDEEVSATVISANGNTVVDISPNPPVDAELLDYCLNNL
;
A
#
# COMPACT_ATOMS: atom_id res chain seq x y z
N MET A 1 56.04 60.28 -9.38
CA MET A 1 55.81 59.01 -8.65
C MET A 1 55.46 59.15 -7.16
N LYS A 2 55.25 60.36 -6.59
CA LYS A 2 54.97 60.52 -5.15
C LYS A 2 53.48 60.37 -4.77
N ASN A 3 52.57 60.57 -5.73
CA ASN A 3 51.12 60.55 -5.49
C ASN A 3 50.49 59.18 -5.79
N ILE A 4 51.09 58.36 -6.67
CA ILE A 4 50.62 57.01 -6.99
C ILE A 4 50.62 56.08 -5.78
N LYS A 5 51.64 56.16 -4.90
CA LYS A 5 51.70 55.35 -3.67
C LYS A 5 50.60 55.74 -2.67
N ARG A 6 50.15 57.00 -2.67
CA ARG A 6 49.03 57.47 -1.83
C ARG A 6 47.68 57.02 -2.38
N TYR A 7 47.48 57.08 -3.70
CA TYR A 7 46.25 56.58 -4.32
C TYR A 7 46.14 55.05 -4.23
N LEU A 8 47.25 54.32 -4.30
CA LEU A 8 47.27 52.86 -4.11
C LEU A 8 46.94 52.46 -2.66
N ALA A 9 47.45 53.21 -1.67
CA ALA A 9 47.13 52.97 -0.27
C ALA A 9 45.66 53.26 0.08
N ILE A 10 45.07 54.31 -0.53
CA ILE A 10 43.65 54.64 -0.37
C ILE A 10 42.77 53.59 -1.09
N ALA A 11 43.16 53.14 -2.29
CA ALA A 11 42.44 52.10 -3.03
C ALA A 11 42.46 50.75 -2.31
N ILE A 12 43.59 50.37 -1.68
CA ILE A 12 43.70 49.15 -0.86
C ILE A 12 42.91 49.29 0.45
N GLY A 13 42.88 50.47 1.07
CA GLY A 13 42.07 50.74 2.27
C GLY A 13 40.56 50.69 2.01
N VAL A 14 40.10 51.13 0.83
CA VAL A 14 38.69 51.04 0.41
C VAL A 14 38.31 49.60 0.01
N LEU A 15 39.24 48.82 -0.56
CA LEU A 15 39.00 47.40 -0.88
C LEU A 15 38.81 46.53 0.38
N MET A 16 39.53 46.82 1.47
CA MET A 16 39.44 46.08 2.73
C MET A 16 38.18 46.43 3.55
N MET A 17 37.52 47.55 3.22
CA MET A 17 36.27 47.99 3.84
C MET A 17 35.02 47.52 3.06
N ALA A 18 35.21 46.93 1.88
CA ALA A 18 34.16 46.32 1.05
C ALA A 18 33.96 44.82 1.30
N CYS A 19 34.72 44.21 2.21
CA CYS A 19 34.35 42.96 2.88
C CYS A 19 33.47 43.28 4.09
N SER A 20 32.32 43.94 3.88
CA SER A 20 31.21 43.73 4.80
C SER A 20 30.81 42.27 4.66
N ALA A 21 30.71 41.55 5.77
CA ALA A 21 30.05 40.25 5.79
C ALA A 21 28.66 40.47 5.17
N ASP A 22 28.47 40.02 3.94
CA ASP A 22 27.14 39.95 3.35
C ASP A 22 26.39 38.93 4.20
N ASP A 23 25.61 39.41 5.18
CA ASP A 23 24.50 38.66 5.75
C ASP A 23 23.58 38.37 4.57
N LYS A 24 23.79 37.23 3.91
CA LYS A 24 22.97 36.87 2.77
C LYS A 24 21.55 36.81 3.29
N ILE A 25 20.61 37.36 2.51
CA ILE A 25 19.17 37.24 2.82
C ILE A 25 18.80 35.78 3.06
N ILE A 26 19.52 34.84 2.42
CA ILE A 26 19.35 33.41 2.68
C ILE A 26 19.68 33.04 4.13
N ASP A 27 20.80 33.50 4.69
CA ASP A 27 21.24 33.22 6.06
C ASP A 27 20.29 33.86 7.08
N GLN A 28 19.80 35.07 6.81
CA GLN A 28 18.73 35.69 7.59
C GLN A 28 17.42 34.88 7.53
N VAL A 29 17.07 34.29 6.39
CA VAL A 29 15.90 33.41 6.26
C VAL A 29 16.12 32.08 7.01
N PHE A 30 17.33 31.51 7.00
CA PHE A 30 17.65 30.31 7.77
C PHE A 30 17.60 30.56 9.29
N ASP A 31 18.01 31.74 9.74
CA ASP A 31 18.03 32.11 11.18
C ASP A 31 16.68 32.64 11.69
N THR A 32 15.86 33.24 10.82
CA THR A 32 14.58 33.87 11.21
C THR A 32 13.38 32.93 11.01
N VAL A 33 13.50 31.92 10.13
CA VAL A 33 12.42 30.96 9.89
C VAL A 33 12.65 29.68 10.68
N GLU A 34 11.78 29.44 11.65
CA GLU A 34 11.76 28.19 12.39
C GLU A 34 11.41 27.03 11.44
N ARG A 35 12.39 26.20 11.10
CA ARG A 35 12.16 25.01 10.26
C ARG A 35 11.36 23.98 11.07
N GLY A 36 10.33 23.45 10.43
CA GLY A 36 9.56 22.33 10.95
C GLY A 36 10.31 21.00 10.82
N LEU A 37 9.60 19.92 11.12
CA LEU A 37 10.06 18.56 10.93
C LEU A 37 9.57 18.04 9.57
N ILE A 38 10.46 17.35 8.85
CA ILE A 38 10.14 16.52 7.70
C ILE A 38 10.34 15.07 8.12
N LEU A 39 9.32 14.26 7.89
CA LEU A 39 9.35 12.81 8.06
C LEU A 39 9.08 12.17 6.69
N ARG A 40 10.16 11.87 5.97
CA ARG A 40 10.11 11.39 4.58
C ARG A 40 10.01 9.88 4.54
N THR A 41 9.12 9.34 3.72
CA THR A 41 9.15 7.93 3.32
C THR A 41 10.26 7.74 2.28
N VAL A 42 11.30 6.98 2.59
CA VAL A 42 12.42 6.73 1.65
C VAL A 42 12.39 5.34 1.03
N ASN A 43 11.61 4.43 1.60
CA ASN A 43 11.36 3.09 1.06
C ASN A 43 10.02 2.57 1.57
N THR A 44 9.34 1.77 0.75
CA THR A 44 8.20 0.94 1.17
C THR A 44 8.72 -0.48 1.34
N ILE A 45 8.60 -1.03 2.54
CA ILE A 45 9.01 -2.41 2.85
C ILE A 45 7.88 -3.36 2.42
N SER A 46 6.66 -3.04 2.83
CA SER A 46 5.42 -3.71 2.44
C SER A 46 4.24 -2.74 2.57
N SER A 47 3.21 -2.90 1.74
CA SER A 47 2.04 -2.00 1.65
C SER A 47 0.71 -2.62 2.06
N SER A 48 0.66 -3.90 2.41
CA SER A 48 -0.58 -4.63 2.67
C SER A 48 -0.37 -5.80 3.62
N PHE A 49 -1.43 -6.20 4.32
CA PHE A 49 -1.46 -7.43 5.10
C PHE A 49 -2.07 -8.56 4.29
N ASN A 50 -1.52 -9.77 4.44
CA ASN A 50 -2.13 -10.98 3.91
C ASN A 50 -3.15 -11.48 4.94
N ILE A 51 -4.43 -11.57 4.54
CA ILE A 51 -5.51 -12.02 5.42
C ILE A 51 -5.24 -13.40 6.04
N PHE A 52 -4.50 -14.28 5.35
CA PHE A 52 -4.21 -15.64 5.81
C PHE A 52 -2.93 -15.78 6.63
N ASP A 53 -2.16 -14.70 6.80
CA ASP A 53 -0.87 -14.74 7.48
C ASP A 53 -0.75 -13.58 8.46
N THR A 54 -1.02 -13.86 9.74
CA THR A 54 -0.90 -12.88 10.82
C THR A 54 0.56 -12.46 11.09
N SER A 55 1.53 -13.18 10.55
CA SER A 55 2.94 -12.78 10.56
C SER A 55 3.33 -11.86 9.40
N SER A 56 2.43 -11.64 8.43
CA SER A 56 2.66 -10.66 7.37
C SER A 56 2.81 -9.25 7.94
N GLU A 57 3.67 -8.46 7.31
CA GLU A 57 4.05 -7.15 7.81
C GLU A 57 3.63 -6.04 6.84
N TRP A 58 3.27 -4.90 7.40
CA TRP A 58 3.26 -3.61 6.72
C TRP A 58 4.46 -2.81 7.21
N GLY A 59 5.12 -2.05 6.33
CA GLY A 59 6.22 -1.22 6.80
C GLY A 59 6.81 -0.25 5.80
N VAL A 60 7.45 0.78 6.33
CA VAL A 60 8.11 1.84 5.59
C VAL A 60 9.42 2.25 6.28
N THR A 61 10.40 2.66 5.49
CA THR A 61 11.59 3.33 6.04
C THR A 61 11.34 4.84 6.08
N LEU A 62 11.49 5.42 7.27
CA LEU A 62 11.33 6.85 7.52
C LEU A 62 12.71 7.52 7.58
N GLU A 63 12.84 8.72 7.02
CA GLU A 63 14.00 9.59 7.14
C GLU A 63 13.59 10.93 7.77
N VAL A 64 14.30 11.31 8.83
CA VAL A 64 13.98 12.46 9.66
C VAL A 64 14.85 13.64 9.25
N GLN A 65 14.25 14.81 9.06
CA GLN A 65 14.97 16.02 8.74
C GLN A 65 14.37 17.22 9.47
N ASP A 66 15.19 17.92 10.24
CA ASP A 66 14.88 19.20 10.87
C ASP A 66 16.04 20.19 10.66
N LYS A 67 16.03 21.36 11.32
CA LYS A 67 17.12 22.35 11.22
C LYS A 67 18.48 21.86 11.75
N GLU A 68 18.49 20.86 12.63
CA GLU A 68 19.69 20.25 13.21
C GLU A 68 19.97 18.86 12.61
N ASN A 69 19.50 18.62 11.39
CA ASN A 69 19.68 17.36 10.65
C ASN A 69 19.07 16.14 11.36
N GLY A 70 17.91 16.31 12.00
CA GLY A 70 17.15 15.23 12.65
C GLY A 70 17.45 15.06 14.14
N ASN A 71 18.37 15.85 14.69
CA ASN A 71 18.77 15.77 16.10
C ASN A 71 17.75 16.36 17.08
N LEU A 72 16.69 17.04 16.57
CA LEU A 72 15.63 17.56 17.43
C LEU A 72 14.51 16.56 17.66
N LEU A 73 14.52 15.39 17.00
CA LEU A 73 13.48 14.38 17.20
C LEU A 73 13.51 13.87 18.64
N GLN A 74 12.36 13.93 19.31
CA GLN A 74 12.15 13.31 20.61
C GLN A 74 11.53 11.91 20.47
N GLU A 75 10.46 11.79 19.69
CA GLU A 75 9.77 10.53 19.43
C GLU A 75 8.84 10.64 18.22
N VAL A 76 8.49 9.48 17.64
CA VAL A 76 7.39 9.30 16.69
C VAL A 76 6.41 8.31 17.28
N ARG A 77 5.23 8.77 17.68
CA ARG A 77 4.11 7.93 18.11
C ARG A 77 3.30 7.50 16.91
N VAL A 78 3.03 6.21 16.79
CA VAL A 78 2.24 5.63 15.70
C VAL A 78 0.95 5.11 16.29
N PHE A 79 -0.16 5.58 15.73
CA PHE A 79 -1.51 5.18 16.08
C PHE A 79 -2.08 4.34 14.94
N VAL A 80 -2.91 3.37 15.28
CA VAL A 80 -3.61 2.51 14.32
C VAL A 80 -5.11 2.49 14.60
N SER A 81 -5.91 2.47 13.54
CA SER A 81 -7.34 2.17 13.59
C SER A 81 -7.69 1.16 12.49
N PHE A 82 -8.70 0.34 12.75
CA PHE A 82 -9.31 -0.51 11.74
C PHE A 82 -10.44 0.25 11.04
N VAL A 83 -10.52 0.11 9.71
CA VAL A 83 -11.56 0.67 8.86
C VAL A 83 -12.20 -0.48 8.11
N ASP A 84 -13.45 -0.75 8.47
CA ASP A 84 -14.31 -1.74 7.85
C ASP A 84 -14.90 -1.13 6.56
N ASN A 85 -14.44 -1.62 5.42
CA ASN A 85 -14.97 -1.24 4.11
C ASN A 85 -16.06 -2.21 3.63
N THR A 86 -16.22 -3.35 4.32
CA THR A 86 -17.11 -4.46 4.00
C THR A 86 -18.37 -4.45 4.87
N THR A 87 -19.01 -3.27 4.93
CA THR A 87 -20.08 -2.93 5.90
C THR A 87 -21.42 -3.69 5.78
N ALA A 88 -21.50 -4.77 5.00
CA ALA A 88 -22.72 -5.56 4.82
C ALA A 88 -23.22 -6.17 6.15
N GLY A 89 -22.33 -6.39 7.12
CA GLY A 89 -22.62 -6.87 8.48
C GLY A 89 -22.80 -5.80 9.56
N GLY A 90 -22.65 -4.52 9.21
CA GLY A 90 -22.44 -3.43 10.17
C GLY A 90 -21.09 -2.76 9.93
N ASP A 91 -20.82 -1.65 10.62
CA ASP A 91 -19.50 -0.99 10.58
C ASP A 91 -18.75 -1.35 11.87
N LEU A 92 -17.68 -2.12 11.72
CA LEU A 92 -16.79 -2.56 12.81
C LEU A 92 -15.53 -1.70 12.94
N SER A 93 -15.47 -0.55 12.26
CA SER A 93 -14.35 0.38 12.36
C SER A 93 -14.05 0.77 13.81
N THR A 94 -12.76 0.82 14.16
CA THR A 94 -12.30 1.09 15.52
C THR A 94 -11.81 2.53 15.67
N GLY A 95 -11.71 2.99 16.92
CA GLY A 95 -10.94 4.20 17.23
C GLY A 95 -9.43 3.99 17.03
N GLU A 96 -8.68 5.11 17.11
CA GLU A 96 -7.22 5.08 17.09
C GLU A 96 -6.65 4.58 18.43
N ASN A 97 -5.70 3.66 18.36
CA ASN A 97 -4.92 3.17 19.50
C ASN A 97 -3.42 3.33 19.21
N LEU A 98 -2.62 3.66 20.23
CA LEU A 98 -1.16 3.70 20.10
C LEU A 98 -0.64 2.27 19.90
N ILE A 99 0.12 2.03 18.82
CA ILE A 99 0.71 0.71 18.52
C ILE A 99 2.20 0.68 18.78
N VAL A 100 2.94 1.74 18.40
CA VAL A 100 4.40 1.81 18.64
C VAL A 100 4.86 3.24 18.82
N THR A 101 5.92 3.42 19.62
CA THR A 101 6.65 4.69 19.75
C THR A 101 8.08 4.47 19.32
N LEU A 102 8.50 5.13 18.24
CA LEU A 102 9.89 5.18 17.82
C LEU A 102 10.60 6.33 18.55
N THR A 103 11.79 6.07 19.03
CA THR A 103 12.69 7.02 19.70
C THR A 103 13.93 7.23 18.85
N PRO A 104 14.79 8.21 19.13
CA PRO A 104 16.06 8.39 18.41
C PRO A 104 16.96 7.14 18.37
N ALA A 105 16.80 6.22 19.32
CA ALA A 105 17.55 4.96 19.35
C ALA A 105 17.13 3.98 18.24
N ASP A 106 15.92 4.13 17.68
CA ASP A 106 15.37 3.31 16.59
C ASP A 106 15.83 3.81 15.21
N PHE A 107 16.59 4.91 15.16
CA PHE A 107 17.12 5.47 13.93
C PHE A 107 18.65 5.34 13.88
N THR A 108 19.15 5.12 12.67
CA THR A 108 20.59 5.07 12.36
C THR A 108 20.93 6.13 11.32
N THR A 109 22.20 6.50 11.19
CA THR A 109 22.61 7.50 10.19
C THR A 109 22.43 6.94 8.77
N GLY A 110 21.55 7.57 8.00
CA GLY A 110 21.32 7.25 6.60
C GLY A 110 22.38 7.81 5.65
N PRO A 111 22.27 7.52 4.35
CA PRO A 111 23.25 7.89 3.32
C PRO A 111 23.53 9.39 3.18
N PHE A 112 22.59 10.24 3.58
CA PHE A 112 22.71 11.70 3.52
C PHE A 112 23.06 12.33 4.88
N GLY A 113 23.44 11.52 5.87
CA GLY A 113 23.73 11.99 7.23
C GLY A 113 22.50 12.29 8.08
N LEU A 114 21.30 11.95 7.58
CA LEU A 114 20.02 12.11 8.28
C LEU A 114 19.59 10.80 8.96
N PRO A 115 18.92 10.84 10.13
CA PRO A 115 18.42 9.64 10.80
C PRO A 115 17.40 8.87 9.93
N ARG A 116 17.57 7.55 9.83
CA ARG A 116 16.66 6.61 9.18
C ARG A 116 16.31 5.44 10.09
N GLY A 117 15.03 5.08 10.12
CA GLY A 117 14.51 3.97 10.91
C GLY A 117 13.38 3.29 10.16
N ASP A 118 13.25 1.98 10.36
CA ASP A 118 12.16 1.21 9.80
C ASP A 118 10.98 1.21 10.78
N LEU A 119 9.80 1.56 10.27
CA LEU A 119 8.53 1.36 10.93
C LEU A 119 7.91 0.13 10.31
N THR A 120 7.90 -0.98 11.05
CA THR A 120 7.30 -2.24 10.64
C THR A 120 6.30 -2.66 11.70
N ILE A 121 5.12 -3.09 11.26
CA ILE A 121 4.02 -3.55 12.10
C ILE A 121 3.51 -4.85 11.48
N SER A 122 3.46 -5.92 12.27
CA SER A 122 2.84 -7.18 11.85
C SER A 122 1.32 -7.09 11.90
N TYR A 123 0.65 -7.93 11.11
CA TYR A 123 -0.80 -8.00 11.09
C TYR A 123 -1.34 -8.37 12.49
N ALA A 124 -0.69 -9.30 13.18
CA ALA A 124 -1.01 -9.67 14.57
C ALA A 124 -0.97 -8.48 15.54
N GLU A 125 0.04 -7.60 15.43
CA GLU A 125 0.14 -6.39 16.27
C GLU A 125 -0.97 -5.39 15.94
N ALA A 126 -1.30 -5.23 14.65
CA ALA A 126 -2.38 -4.35 14.22
C ALA A 126 -3.75 -4.80 14.75
N LEU A 127 -4.08 -6.10 14.63
CA LEU A 127 -5.29 -6.72 15.20
C LEU A 127 -5.36 -6.49 16.72
N ALA A 128 -4.27 -6.79 17.43
CA ALA A 128 -4.22 -6.67 18.88
C ALA A 128 -4.37 -5.21 19.36
N ALA A 129 -3.83 -4.24 18.61
CA ALA A 129 -3.90 -2.83 18.95
C ALA A 129 -5.28 -2.22 18.67
N THR A 130 -5.96 -2.63 17.59
CA THR A 130 -7.32 -2.13 17.28
C THR A 130 -8.40 -2.85 18.08
N GLY A 131 -8.14 -4.10 18.46
CA GLY A 131 -9.08 -4.96 19.19
C GLY A 131 -10.16 -5.57 18.31
N ILE A 132 -10.03 -5.49 16.98
CA ILE A 132 -10.91 -6.19 16.03
C ILE A 132 -10.65 -7.70 16.11
N ASP A 133 -11.69 -8.51 16.02
CA ASP A 133 -11.53 -9.96 15.92
C ASP A 133 -11.00 -10.31 14.52
N PHE A 134 -10.15 -11.32 14.43
CA PHE A 134 -9.62 -11.78 13.14
C PHE A 134 -10.75 -12.31 12.24
N ASP A 135 -11.75 -12.96 12.83
CA ASP A 135 -12.89 -13.52 12.11
C ASP A 135 -13.83 -12.44 11.53
N ASP A 136 -13.69 -11.19 11.99
CA ASP A 136 -14.46 -10.03 11.55
C ASP A 136 -13.74 -9.19 10.47
N VAL A 137 -12.53 -9.59 10.07
CA VAL A 137 -11.76 -8.89 9.01
C VAL A 137 -11.97 -9.56 7.67
N GLU A 138 -12.34 -8.78 6.66
CA GLU A 138 -12.56 -9.25 5.29
C GLU A 138 -11.54 -8.65 4.30
N GLY A 139 -11.44 -9.28 3.12
CA GLY A 139 -10.61 -8.77 2.03
C GLY A 139 -11.07 -7.39 1.57
N GLY A 140 -10.15 -6.42 1.55
CA GLY A 140 -10.45 -5.03 1.20
C GLY A 140 -10.63 -4.08 2.40
N ASP A 141 -10.74 -4.62 3.61
CA ASP A 141 -10.67 -3.81 4.84
C ASP A 141 -9.28 -3.20 5.05
N GLN A 142 -9.18 -2.22 5.93
CA GLN A 142 -7.98 -1.41 6.04
C GLN A 142 -7.54 -1.17 7.49
N PHE A 143 -6.22 -1.12 7.67
CA PHE A 143 -5.59 -0.55 8.85
C PHE A 143 -5.01 0.82 8.49
N SER A 144 -5.51 1.86 9.13
CA SER A 144 -5.04 3.23 8.98
C SER A 144 -4.01 3.54 10.06
N PHE A 145 -2.83 4.01 9.67
CA PHE A 145 -1.74 4.38 10.57
C PHE A 145 -1.54 5.89 10.55
N ARG A 146 -1.66 6.55 11.70
CA ARG A 146 -1.34 7.98 11.85
C ARG A 146 -0.08 8.15 12.69
N LEU A 147 0.81 9.02 12.24
CA LEU A 147 2.07 9.31 12.92
C LEU A 147 2.03 10.70 13.55
N GLU A 148 2.44 10.80 14.80
CA GLU A 148 2.77 12.04 15.48
C GLU A 148 4.26 12.07 15.80
N ALA A 149 4.97 13.06 15.28
CA ALA A 149 6.36 13.26 15.64
C ALA A 149 6.51 14.47 16.57
N GLN A 150 7.15 14.26 17.71
CA GLN A 150 7.42 15.29 18.69
C GLN A 150 8.91 15.65 18.67
N LEU A 151 9.19 16.96 18.77
CA LEU A 151 10.54 17.47 18.92
C LEU A 151 10.89 17.72 20.38
N THR A 152 12.19 17.82 20.69
CA THR A 152 12.71 18.09 22.05
C THR A 152 12.27 19.44 22.62
N ASP A 153 11.81 20.37 21.79
CA ASP A 153 11.24 21.66 22.20
C ASP A 153 9.73 21.60 22.49
N GLY A 154 9.11 20.42 22.36
CA GLY A 154 7.70 20.16 22.65
C GLY A 154 6.75 20.38 21.47
N ARG A 155 7.23 20.83 20.30
CA ARG A 155 6.40 20.91 19.10
C ARG A 155 6.03 19.51 18.62
N VAL A 156 4.78 19.35 18.18
CA VAL A 156 4.23 18.08 17.66
C VAL A 156 3.75 18.29 16.23
N PHE A 157 4.11 17.35 15.35
CA PHE A 157 3.77 17.32 13.93
C PHE A 157 2.97 16.06 13.63
N THR A 158 1.81 16.22 12.99
CA THR A 158 0.91 15.14 12.56
C THR A 158 0.10 15.65 11.37
N ASN A 159 -0.53 14.74 10.64
CA ASN A 159 -1.52 15.11 9.64
C ASN A 159 -2.93 15.07 10.26
N ASN A 160 -3.42 16.23 10.73
CA ASN A 160 -4.83 16.41 11.13
C ASN A 160 -5.63 17.23 10.09
N ALA A 161 -5.22 17.19 8.81
CA ALA A 161 -5.87 17.82 7.66
C ALA A 161 -6.48 19.22 7.93
N ALA A 162 -5.62 20.25 8.07
CA ALA A 162 -5.96 21.65 7.77
C ALA A 162 -4.69 22.44 7.45
N GLY A 163 -4.17 22.25 6.24
CA GLY A 163 -3.06 23.02 5.70
C GLY A 163 -2.05 22.14 4.99
N THR A 164 -2.13 22.06 3.67
CA THR A 164 -0.94 22.03 2.83
C THR A 164 0.07 23.00 3.45
N VAL A 165 1.26 22.53 3.79
CA VAL A 165 2.41 23.42 3.93
C VAL A 165 2.46 24.26 2.66
N ALA A 166 2.03 25.52 2.79
CA ALA A 166 1.92 26.43 1.67
C ALA A 166 3.32 26.59 1.08
N SER A 167 3.47 26.17 -0.17
CA SER A 167 4.66 26.32 -1.03
C SER A 167 5.79 25.28 -0.92
N GLY A 168 5.48 23.98 -1.02
CA GLY A 168 6.51 22.98 -1.33
C GLY A 168 5.97 21.62 -1.76
N SER A 169 5.72 21.45 -3.06
CA SER A 169 5.30 20.19 -3.71
C SER A 169 6.36 19.06 -3.69
N PHE A 170 7.34 19.13 -2.78
CA PHE A 170 8.52 18.24 -2.77
C PHE A 170 8.81 17.58 -1.40
N PHE A 171 8.02 17.90 -0.35
CA PHE A 171 8.23 17.43 1.03
C PHE A 171 6.95 17.04 1.76
N SER A 172 5.98 16.41 1.08
CA SER A 172 4.83 15.81 1.77
C SER A 172 5.34 14.74 2.73
N SER A 173 5.47 15.09 4.01
CA SER A 173 5.60 14.11 5.09
C SER A 173 4.19 13.61 5.33
N PRO A 174 3.82 12.40 4.88
CA PRO A 174 2.41 12.02 4.80
C PRO A 174 1.78 11.94 6.20
N PHE A 175 2.56 11.59 7.23
CA PHE A 175 2.14 11.37 8.62
C PHE A 175 0.90 10.45 8.76
N ALA A 176 0.53 9.76 7.69
CA ALA A 176 -0.62 8.90 7.59
C ALA A 176 -0.34 7.87 6.50
N TYR A 177 -0.66 6.62 6.76
CA TYR A 177 -0.55 5.50 5.83
C TYR A 177 -1.77 4.61 5.96
N VAL A 178 -2.01 3.81 4.94
CA VAL A 178 -3.05 2.79 4.94
C VAL A 178 -2.42 1.48 4.49
N SER A 179 -2.73 0.40 5.19
CA SER A 179 -2.49 -0.97 4.77
C SER A 179 -3.84 -1.61 4.46
N THR A 180 -4.03 -2.08 3.24
CA THR A 180 -5.23 -2.87 2.89
C THR A 180 -4.97 -4.33 3.21
N VAL A 181 -5.98 -5.00 3.74
CA VAL A 181 -5.99 -6.46 3.91
C VAL A 181 -6.30 -7.07 2.56
N VAL A 182 -5.35 -7.84 2.03
CA VAL A 182 -5.45 -8.46 0.71
C VAL A 182 -5.56 -9.97 0.85
N CYS A 183 -6.30 -10.56 -0.09
CA CYS A 183 -6.38 -11.99 -0.29
C CYS A 183 -5.44 -12.33 -1.45
N PRO A 184 -4.19 -12.76 -1.17
CA PRO A 184 -3.28 -13.13 -2.25
C PRO A 184 -3.81 -14.36 -3.00
N PRO A 185 -3.43 -14.53 -4.28
CA PRO A 185 -3.72 -15.75 -5.00
C PRO A 185 -3.33 -16.98 -4.19
N THR A 186 -4.28 -17.88 -4.01
CA THR A 186 -4.07 -19.11 -3.23
C THR A 186 -3.47 -20.18 -4.13
N VAL A 187 -2.56 -20.98 -3.58
CA VAL A 187 -2.01 -22.15 -4.27
C VAL A 187 -3.18 -23.11 -4.60
N PRO A 188 -3.45 -23.40 -5.88
CA PRO A 188 -4.58 -24.24 -6.25
C PRO A 188 -4.33 -25.70 -5.88
N THR A 189 -5.38 -26.45 -5.53
CA THR A 189 -5.19 -27.87 -5.28
C THR A 189 -4.86 -28.66 -6.55
N PRO A 190 -3.76 -29.43 -6.53
CA PRO A 190 -3.45 -30.34 -7.62
C PRO A 190 -4.54 -31.38 -7.82
N GLY A 191 -4.86 -31.67 -9.08
CA GLY A 191 -5.83 -32.70 -9.43
C GLY A 191 -6.81 -32.25 -10.50
N VAL A 192 -7.89 -33.01 -10.64
CA VAL A 192 -8.90 -32.80 -11.68
C VAL A 192 -9.97 -31.85 -11.16
N TRP A 193 -10.11 -30.72 -11.83
CA TRP A 193 -11.16 -29.74 -11.61
C TRP A 193 -12.24 -29.93 -12.66
N THR A 194 -13.48 -29.63 -12.30
CA THR A 194 -14.66 -29.84 -13.17
C THR A 194 -15.33 -28.51 -13.46
N ILE A 195 -15.71 -28.28 -14.72
CA ILE A 195 -16.56 -27.17 -15.13
C ILE A 195 -17.90 -27.75 -15.59
N ASN A 196 -19.00 -27.28 -15.00
CA ASN A 196 -20.35 -27.58 -15.47
C ASN A 196 -20.93 -26.33 -16.12
N PHE A 197 -21.16 -26.41 -17.43
CA PHE A 197 -21.76 -25.36 -18.23
C PHE A 197 -23.28 -25.51 -18.27
N GLN A 198 -23.96 -24.38 -18.34
CA GLN A 198 -25.39 -24.27 -18.63
C GLN A 198 -25.63 -23.15 -19.63
N ASP A 199 -26.64 -23.38 -20.45
CA ASP A 199 -27.09 -22.49 -21.50
C ASP A 199 -28.61 -22.55 -21.57
N SER A 200 -29.28 -21.41 -21.40
CA SER A 200 -30.74 -21.40 -21.24
C SER A 200 -31.53 -21.64 -22.54
N PHE A 201 -30.92 -21.48 -23.72
CA PHE A 201 -31.58 -21.69 -25.02
C PHE A 201 -31.09 -22.96 -25.73
N GLY A 202 -29.91 -23.44 -25.35
CA GLY A 202 -29.40 -24.77 -25.62
C GLY A 202 -28.71 -24.93 -26.95
N ASP A 203 -28.23 -23.85 -27.55
CA ASP A 203 -27.36 -23.83 -28.72
C ASP A 203 -25.88 -23.63 -28.40
N GLY A 204 -25.54 -23.51 -27.12
CA GLY A 204 -24.17 -23.38 -26.63
C GLY A 204 -23.72 -21.92 -26.56
N TRP A 205 -22.56 -21.68 -25.95
CA TRP A 205 -22.15 -20.37 -25.46
C TRP A 205 -21.75 -19.32 -26.52
N ASN A 206 -21.95 -19.61 -27.81
CA ASN A 206 -21.74 -18.68 -28.93
C ASN A 206 -20.47 -17.80 -28.82
N ASP A 207 -19.29 -18.43 -28.79
CA ASP A 207 -17.96 -17.82 -28.64
C ASP A 207 -17.63 -17.28 -27.23
N ALA A 208 -18.56 -17.33 -26.27
CA ALA A 208 -18.25 -17.06 -24.87
C ALA A 208 -17.47 -18.23 -24.25
N ALA A 209 -16.61 -17.95 -23.27
CA ALA A 209 -15.76 -18.97 -22.66
C ALA A 209 -15.33 -18.61 -21.23
N LEU A 210 -14.95 -19.64 -20.48
CA LEU A 210 -14.11 -19.51 -19.29
C LEU A 210 -12.65 -19.67 -19.71
N VAL A 211 -11.82 -18.69 -19.42
CA VAL A 211 -10.37 -18.74 -19.59
C VAL A 211 -9.74 -19.11 -18.25
N VAL A 212 -9.16 -20.30 -18.18
CA VAL A 212 -8.41 -20.78 -17.02
C VAL A 212 -6.94 -20.58 -17.29
N THR A 213 -6.26 -19.82 -16.43
CA THR A 213 -4.82 -19.57 -16.50
C THR A 213 -4.13 -20.22 -15.31
N ILE A 214 -3.20 -21.14 -15.55
CA ILE A 214 -2.41 -21.79 -14.49
C ILE A 214 -0.94 -21.45 -14.72
N ASP A 215 -0.29 -20.85 -13.72
CA ASP A 215 1.11 -20.41 -13.79
C ASP A 215 1.46 -19.63 -15.07
N GLY A 216 0.51 -18.80 -15.55
CA GLY A 216 0.64 -17.98 -16.75
C GLY A 216 0.27 -18.66 -18.07
N GLU A 217 -0.08 -19.95 -18.08
CA GLU A 217 -0.57 -20.65 -19.27
C GLU A 217 -2.10 -20.65 -19.33
N ALA A 218 -2.67 -19.95 -20.32
CA ALA A 218 -4.11 -19.78 -20.48
C ALA A 218 -4.72 -20.85 -21.42
N THR A 219 -5.85 -21.43 -21.01
CA THR A 219 -6.67 -22.35 -21.80
C THR A 219 -8.15 -21.94 -21.72
N SER A 220 -8.82 -21.87 -22.87
CA SER A 220 -10.25 -21.53 -22.96
C SER A 220 -11.12 -22.78 -22.95
N TYR A 221 -12.22 -22.72 -22.21
CA TYR A 221 -13.24 -23.77 -22.11
C TYR A 221 -14.62 -23.15 -22.39
N THR A 222 -15.38 -23.79 -23.27
CA THR A 222 -16.70 -23.33 -23.69
C THR A 222 -17.67 -24.51 -23.84
N LEU A 223 -18.97 -24.21 -23.97
CA LEU A 223 -19.99 -25.17 -24.34
C LEU A 223 -20.30 -25.01 -25.83
N ASP A 224 -19.81 -25.92 -26.66
CA ASP A 224 -19.96 -25.82 -28.12
C ASP A 224 -21.42 -25.91 -28.61
N ASN A 225 -22.28 -26.64 -27.87
CA ASN A 225 -23.70 -26.84 -28.18
C ASN A 225 -24.43 -27.47 -26.98
N GLY A 226 -25.75 -27.33 -26.93
CA GLY A 226 -26.63 -27.95 -25.95
C GLY A 226 -26.94 -27.04 -24.76
N ALA A 227 -27.96 -27.39 -23.98
CA ALA A 227 -28.37 -26.61 -22.80
C ALA A 227 -27.49 -26.83 -21.56
N SER A 228 -26.60 -27.82 -21.61
CA SER A 228 -25.69 -28.15 -20.51
C SER A 228 -24.54 -29.02 -21.00
N GLY A 229 -23.40 -28.93 -20.33
CA GLY A 229 -22.27 -29.83 -20.56
C GLY A 229 -21.32 -29.85 -19.37
N THR A 230 -20.40 -30.82 -19.37
CA THR A 230 -19.37 -30.93 -18.34
C THR A 230 -18.03 -31.17 -19.02
N THR A 231 -16.99 -30.47 -18.58
CA THR A 231 -15.60 -30.76 -18.95
C THR A 231 -14.72 -30.73 -17.71
N THR A 232 -13.48 -31.17 -17.87
CA THR A 232 -12.49 -31.20 -16.79
C THR A 232 -11.15 -30.66 -17.27
N PHE A 233 -10.41 -30.05 -16.37
CA PHE A 233 -9.00 -29.70 -16.57
C PHE A 233 -8.17 -30.20 -15.38
N THR A 234 -6.86 -30.32 -15.56
CA THR A 234 -5.95 -30.79 -14.51
C THR A 234 -5.08 -29.63 -14.04
N VAL A 235 -5.11 -29.35 -12.74
CA VAL A 235 -4.12 -28.51 -12.07
C VAL A 235 -2.90 -29.39 -11.76
N PRO A 236 -1.71 -29.08 -12.31
CA PRO A 236 -0.50 -29.85 -12.04
C PRO A 236 -0.08 -29.82 -10.57
N ASP A 237 0.62 -30.86 -10.12
CA ASP A 237 1.30 -30.82 -8.83
C ASP A 237 2.41 -29.76 -8.84
N GLY A 238 2.45 -28.94 -7.80
CA GLY A 238 3.35 -27.81 -7.68
C GLY A 238 2.92 -26.53 -8.37
N ALA A 239 1.72 -26.46 -8.98
CA ALA A 239 1.17 -25.20 -9.48
C ALA A 239 1.12 -24.15 -8.36
N GLN A 240 1.40 -22.89 -8.67
CA GLN A 240 1.47 -21.80 -7.68
C GLN A 240 0.30 -20.83 -7.80
N GLU A 241 -0.18 -20.59 -9.02
CA GLU A 241 -1.23 -19.61 -9.29
C GLU A 241 -2.27 -20.19 -10.26
N ILE A 242 -3.53 -19.85 -10.02
CA ILE A 242 -4.64 -20.08 -10.95
C ILE A 242 -5.48 -18.81 -11.04
N SER A 243 -6.04 -18.53 -12.21
CA SER A 243 -7.02 -17.46 -12.45
C SER A 243 -8.11 -18.00 -13.37
N ILE A 244 -9.36 -17.61 -13.13
CA ILE A 244 -10.50 -17.96 -13.99
C ILE A 244 -11.26 -16.69 -14.35
N VAL A 245 -11.37 -16.41 -15.64
CA VAL A 245 -12.03 -15.22 -16.17
C VAL A 245 -13.07 -15.61 -17.20
N PHE A 246 -14.19 -14.90 -17.24
CA PHE A 246 -15.17 -15.04 -18.31
C PHE A 246 -14.87 -14.08 -19.47
N THR A 247 -14.81 -14.61 -20.69
CA THR A 247 -14.75 -13.81 -21.92
C THR A 247 -16.10 -13.83 -22.61
N SER A 248 -16.62 -12.64 -22.92
CA SER A 248 -17.92 -12.41 -23.56
C SER A 248 -17.99 -13.02 -24.97
N GLY A 249 -19.18 -13.53 -25.32
CA GLY A 249 -19.55 -13.97 -26.66
C GLY A 249 -20.84 -13.29 -27.13
N ALA A 250 -21.62 -13.99 -27.95
CA ALA A 250 -23.01 -13.60 -28.16
C ALA A 250 -23.90 -14.20 -27.05
N PHE A 251 -24.95 -13.48 -26.67
CA PHE A 251 -25.99 -13.94 -25.75
C PHE A 251 -25.49 -14.33 -24.35
N ASP A 252 -24.60 -13.51 -23.75
CA ASP A 252 -24.10 -13.72 -22.38
C ASP A 252 -25.22 -13.83 -21.33
N GLU A 253 -26.43 -13.33 -21.62
CA GLU A 253 -27.63 -13.51 -20.80
C GLU A 253 -28.14 -14.95 -20.72
N GLU A 254 -27.54 -15.89 -21.44
CA GLU A 254 -27.92 -17.30 -21.46
C GLU A 254 -26.89 -18.18 -20.72
N VAL A 255 -25.71 -17.62 -20.46
CA VAL A 255 -24.52 -18.33 -20.00
C VAL A 255 -24.46 -18.42 -18.47
N SER A 256 -24.29 -19.64 -17.94
CA SER A 256 -24.02 -19.86 -16.52
C SER A 256 -23.13 -21.10 -16.31
N ALA A 257 -22.31 -21.12 -15.27
CA ALA A 257 -21.43 -22.25 -15.01
C ALA A 257 -21.02 -22.35 -13.55
N THR A 258 -20.64 -23.56 -13.14
CA THR A 258 -19.92 -23.81 -11.89
C THR A 258 -18.55 -24.41 -12.17
N VAL A 259 -17.54 -24.01 -11.40
CA VAL A 259 -16.24 -24.67 -11.36
C VAL A 259 -16.05 -25.30 -9.99
N ILE A 260 -15.71 -26.59 -9.98
CA ILE A 260 -15.51 -27.40 -8.77
C ILE A 260 -14.03 -27.80 -8.71
N SER A 261 -13.36 -27.45 -7.62
CA SER A 261 -11.95 -27.77 -7.39
C SER A 261 -11.71 -29.25 -7.11
N ALA A 262 -10.45 -29.69 -7.12
CA ALA A 262 -10.08 -31.08 -6.81
C ALA A 262 -10.49 -31.51 -5.37
N ASN A 263 -10.66 -30.53 -4.47
CA ASN A 263 -11.17 -30.74 -3.12
C ASN A 263 -12.70 -30.90 -3.04
N GLY A 264 -13.42 -30.68 -4.14
CA GLY A 264 -14.88 -30.76 -4.20
C GLY A 264 -15.60 -29.46 -3.82
N ASN A 265 -14.88 -28.34 -3.66
CA ASN A 265 -15.48 -27.03 -3.39
C ASN A 265 -15.92 -26.38 -4.70
N THR A 266 -17.10 -25.76 -4.71
CA THR A 266 -17.47 -24.83 -5.79
C THR A 266 -16.72 -23.52 -5.58
N VAL A 267 -15.86 -23.16 -6.53
CA VAL A 267 -14.97 -21.98 -6.46
C VAL A 267 -15.35 -20.88 -7.44
N VAL A 268 -16.16 -21.21 -8.44
CA VAL A 268 -16.83 -20.27 -9.34
C VAL A 268 -18.28 -20.71 -9.49
N ASP A 269 -19.21 -19.76 -9.40
CA ASP A 269 -20.63 -19.94 -9.69
C ASP A 269 -21.14 -18.69 -10.41
N ILE A 270 -21.08 -18.70 -11.75
CA ILE A 270 -21.52 -17.58 -12.57
C ILE A 270 -22.98 -17.74 -12.98
N SER A 271 -23.73 -16.66 -12.79
CA SER A 271 -25.11 -16.51 -13.27
C SER A 271 -25.13 -15.81 -14.63
N PRO A 272 -26.29 -15.84 -15.34
CA PRO A 272 -26.48 -15.09 -16.58
C PRO A 272 -26.00 -13.64 -16.53
N ASN A 273 -25.40 -13.17 -17.62
CA ASN A 273 -24.60 -11.94 -17.69
C ASN A 273 -23.39 -11.94 -16.73
N PRO A 274 -22.45 -12.89 -16.87
CA PRO A 274 -21.26 -12.90 -16.02
C PRO A 274 -20.41 -11.63 -16.21
N PRO A 275 -19.65 -11.21 -15.19
CA PRO A 275 -18.74 -10.09 -15.32
C PRO A 275 -17.62 -10.43 -16.32
N VAL A 276 -17.50 -9.60 -17.36
CA VAL A 276 -16.54 -9.80 -18.45
C VAL A 276 -15.15 -9.32 -18.03
N ASP A 277 -14.13 -10.13 -18.34
CA ASP A 277 -12.71 -9.84 -18.08
C ASP A 277 -12.38 -9.56 -16.60
N ALA A 278 -13.26 -10.01 -15.69
CA ALA A 278 -13.06 -9.94 -14.25
C ALA A 278 -12.63 -11.30 -13.70
N GLU A 279 -11.79 -11.28 -12.66
CA GLU A 279 -11.47 -12.49 -11.89
C GLU A 279 -12.74 -13.04 -11.25
N LEU A 280 -12.97 -14.34 -11.43
CA LEU A 280 -14.14 -15.05 -10.89
C LEU A 280 -13.81 -15.85 -9.63
N LEU A 281 -12.53 -16.10 -9.34
CA LEU A 281 -12.12 -16.75 -8.10
C LEU A 281 -12.15 -15.77 -6.93
N ASP A 282 -12.80 -16.18 -5.85
CA ASP A 282 -12.68 -15.51 -4.56
C ASP A 282 -11.50 -16.10 -3.77
N TYR A 283 -10.36 -15.43 -3.86
CA TYR A 283 -9.15 -15.84 -3.14
C TYR A 283 -9.28 -15.68 -1.61
N CYS A 284 -10.29 -14.96 -1.11
CA CYS A 284 -10.50 -14.76 0.34
C CYS A 284 -11.06 -16.01 1.03
N LEU A 285 -11.62 -16.97 0.28
CA LEU A 285 -12.19 -18.18 0.84
C LEU A 285 -11.15 -19.28 1.12
N ASN A 286 -9.93 -19.17 0.59
CA ASN A 286 -8.85 -20.16 0.73
C ASN A 286 -9.34 -21.61 0.49
N ASN A 287 -10.19 -21.79 -0.52
CA ASN A 287 -10.92 -23.03 -0.79
C ASN A 287 -10.59 -23.65 -2.16
N LEU A 288 -9.56 -23.11 -2.83
CA LEU A 288 -8.99 -23.63 -4.08
C LEU A 288 -8.31 -24.99 -3.86
#